data_AF-A0A8J7UGB3-F1
#
_entry.id   AF-A0A8J7UGB3-F1
#
_cell.length_a   1.000
_cell.length_b   1.000
_cell.length_c   1.000
_cell.angle_alpha   90.00
_cell.angle_beta   90.00
_cell.angle_gamma   90.00
#
_symmetry.space_group_name_H-M   'P 1'
#
loop_
_entity.id
_entity.type
_entity.pdbx_description
1 polymer ?
#
loop_
_entity_poly.entity_id
_entity_poly.type
_entity_poly.pdbx_seq_one_letter_code
_entity_poly.pdbx_strand_id
1 'polypeptide(L)'
;MKRILLALAALAFFAAPLQAAPHYPPKAPPHVSKPLHQPPPPHAHHHAPLHGNMMSKVYHARDCEFYNGKGRIVEFPGPREAERAGFRPCKI
;
A
#
# COMPACT_ATOMS: atom_id res chain seq x y z
N MET A 1 60.58 32.28 -32.65
CA MET A 1 60.66 31.56 -31.36
C MET A 1 59.41 31.86 -30.54
N LYS A 2 58.74 30.82 -30.03
CA LYS A 2 57.66 30.74 -29.02
C LYS A 2 56.35 30.12 -29.52
N ARG A 3 56.26 28.83 -29.18
CA ARG A 3 55.10 27.95 -29.19
C ARG A 3 54.14 28.40 -28.07
N ILE A 4 52.85 28.52 -28.34
CA ILE A 4 51.82 28.46 -27.29
C ILE A 4 50.78 27.45 -27.75
N LEU A 5 50.96 26.23 -27.22
CA LEU A 5 49.96 25.20 -27.10
C LEU A 5 48.98 25.67 -26.02
N LEU A 6 47.68 25.74 -26.31
CA LEU A 6 46.64 25.80 -25.28
C LEU A 6 45.63 24.71 -25.62
N ALA A 7 45.75 23.61 -24.88
CA ALA A 7 44.80 22.54 -24.79
C ALA A 7 43.66 22.90 -23.82
N LEU A 8 42.63 22.05 -23.80
CA LEU A 8 41.50 21.96 -22.85
C LEU A 8 40.27 22.78 -23.28
N ALA A 9 39.05 22.25 -23.35
CA ALA A 9 38.51 20.96 -22.93
C ALA A 9 37.24 20.68 -23.75
N ALA A 10 37.12 19.49 -24.34
CA ALA A 10 35.84 18.99 -24.84
C ALA A 10 35.17 18.20 -23.70
N LEU A 11 34.34 18.87 -22.91
CA LEU A 11 33.45 18.22 -21.97
C LEU A 11 32.33 17.55 -22.77
N ALA A 12 32.49 16.25 -23.04
CA ALA A 12 31.43 15.40 -23.55
C ALA A 12 30.37 15.25 -22.45
N PHE A 13 29.24 15.93 -22.60
CA PHE A 13 28.05 15.71 -21.78
C PHE A 13 27.46 14.34 -22.13
N PHE A 14 27.67 13.36 -21.26
CA PHE A 14 26.91 12.10 -21.29
C PHE A 14 25.46 12.40 -20.90
N ALA A 15 24.59 12.50 -21.89
CA ALA A 15 23.15 12.48 -21.67
C ALA A 15 22.75 11.05 -21.27
N ALA A 16 22.49 10.85 -19.98
CA ALA A 16 21.89 9.61 -19.49
C ALA A 16 20.49 9.44 -20.13
N PRO A 17 20.11 8.23 -20.58
CA PRO A 17 18.76 8.01 -21.06
C PRO A 17 17.79 8.13 -19.89
N LEU A 18 16.79 9.00 -20.05
CA LEU A 18 15.68 9.17 -19.14
C LEU A 18 14.89 7.85 -19.12
N GLN A 19 15.13 7.02 -18.10
CA GLN A 19 14.33 5.84 -17.86
C GLN A 19 12.92 6.31 -17.49
N ALA A 20 11.96 6.16 -18.41
CA ALA A 20 10.57 6.40 -18.12
C ALA A 20 10.15 5.44 -16.99
N ALA A 21 9.88 5.99 -15.81
CA ALA A 21 9.28 5.23 -14.73
C ALA A 21 7.94 4.64 -15.21
N PRO A 22 7.56 3.42 -14.78
CA PRO A 22 6.23 2.90 -15.05
C PRO A 22 5.20 3.91 -14.56
N HIS A 23 4.41 4.43 -15.48
CA HIS A 23 3.32 5.32 -15.19
C HIS A 23 2.23 4.49 -14.51
N TYR A 24 2.27 4.45 -13.18
CA TYR A 24 1.10 4.03 -12.42
C TYR A 24 0.00 5.07 -12.68
N PRO A 25 -1.18 4.68 -13.19
CA PRO A 25 -2.27 5.64 -13.34
C PRO A 25 -2.55 6.24 -11.96
N PRO A 26 -2.79 7.57 -11.87
CA PRO A 26 -3.23 8.16 -10.62
C PRO A 26 -4.49 7.42 -10.18
N LYS A 27 -4.48 6.92 -8.94
CA LYS A 27 -5.66 6.34 -8.29
C LYS A 27 -6.75 7.40 -8.37
N ALA A 28 -7.79 7.14 -9.19
CA ALA A 28 -8.84 8.12 -9.45
C ALA A 28 -9.42 8.64 -8.12
N PRO A 29 -9.62 9.97 -7.96
CA PRO A 29 -10.44 10.49 -6.87
C PRO A 29 -11.88 9.96 -7.02
N PRO A 30 -12.62 9.84 -5.90
CA PRO A 30 -13.89 9.11 -5.89
C PRO A 30 -14.95 9.91 -6.63
N HIS A 31 -15.49 9.35 -7.71
CA HIS A 31 -16.69 9.87 -8.34
C HIS A 31 -17.90 8.98 -8.05
N VAL A 32 -18.85 9.59 -7.32
CA VAL A 32 -20.30 9.62 -7.65
C VAL A 32 -21.04 8.28 -7.44
N SER A 33 -22.05 8.15 -6.58
CA SER A 33 -23.22 9.00 -6.35
C SER A 33 -23.70 8.79 -4.91
N LYS A 34 -24.43 9.75 -4.34
CA LYS A 34 -25.23 9.53 -3.13
C LYS A 34 -26.19 8.34 -3.40
N PRO A 35 -26.07 7.18 -2.72
CA PRO A 35 -27.06 6.13 -2.87
C PRO A 35 -28.37 6.64 -2.25
N LEU A 36 -29.47 6.65 -3.01
CA LEU A 36 -30.81 6.70 -2.42
C LEU A 36 -30.88 5.55 -1.41
N HIS A 37 -30.98 5.89 -0.12
CA HIS A 37 -31.33 5.00 1.01
C HIS A 37 -31.15 3.50 0.71
N GLN A 38 -29.90 3.07 0.47
CA GLN A 38 -29.58 1.68 0.71
C GLN A 38 -29.51 1.55 2.23
N PRO A 39 -30.26 0.61 2.86
CA PRO A 39 -29.97 0.28 4.24
C PRO A 39 -28.47 -0.04 4.31
N PRO A 40 -27.75 0.44 5.34
CA PRO A 40 -26.33 0.14 5.47
C PRO A 40 -26.17 -1.36 5.24
N PRO A 41 -25.18 -1.82 4.44
CA PRO A 41 -24.91 -3.24 4.35
C PRO A 41 -24.87 -3.76 5.79
N PRO A 42 -25.56 -4.88 6.10
CA PRO A 42 -25.50 -5.43 7.44
C PRO A 42 -24.01 -5.48 7.77
N HIS A 43 -23.60 -4.79 8.84
CA HIS A 43 -22.21 -4.58 9.25
C HIS A 43 -21.45 -3.35 8.70
N ALA A 44 -22.09 -2.21 8.46
CA ALA A 44 -21.41 -0.92 8.61
C ALA A 44 -21.13 -0.63 10.11
N HIS A 45 -20.52 -1.57 10.83
CA HIS A 45 -19.91 -1.20 12.10
C HIS A 45 -18.70 -0.35 11.75
N HIS A 46 -18.46 0.69 12.55
CA HIS A 46 -17.15 1.32 12.63
C HIS A 46 -16.17 0.27 13.20
N HIS A 47 -15.82 -0.72 12.38
CA HIS A 47 -15.00 -1.84 12.78
C HIS A 47 -13.63 -1.28 13.08
N ALA A 48 -13.20 -1.44 14.32
CA ALA A 48 -11.80 -1.29 14.66
C ALA A 48 -10.94 -2.10 13.66
N PRO A 49 -9.73 -1.63 13.32
CA PRO A 49 -8.86 -2.36 12.41
C PRO A 49 -8.64 -3.79 12.92
N LEU A 50 -8.76 -4.78 12.04
CA LEU A 50 -8.48 -6.17 12.35
C LEU A 50 -6.98 -6.40 12.37
N HIS A 51 -6.48 -7.17 13.32
CA HIS A 51 -5.06 -7.49 13.43
C HIS A 51 -4.77 -8.86 12.82
N GLY A 52 -4.07 -8.88 11.69
CA GLY A 52 -3.57 -10.08 11.03
C GLY A 52 -2.17 -10.44 11.48
N ASN A 53 -1.96 -11.65 11.99
CA ASN A 53 -0.61 -12.17 12.21
C ASN A 53 -0.03 -12.71 10.90
N MET A 54 1.03 -12.08 10.41
CA MET A 54 1.66 -12.45 9.13
C MET A 54 2.24 -13.88 9.14
N MET A 55 2.59 -14.41 10.31
CA MET A 55 3.18 -15.75 10.47
C MET A 55 2.11 -16.84 10.38
N SER A 56 0.97 -16.66 11.04
CA SER A 56 -0.12 -17.66 11.05
C SER A 56 -1.16 -17.46 9.94
N LYS A 57 -1.16 -16.28 9.29
CA LYS A 57 -2.20 -15.87 8.33
C LYS A 57 -3.60 -15.89 8.96
N VAL A 58 -3.70 -15.54 10.24
CA VAL A 58 -4.98 -15.41 10.96
C VAL A 58 -5.20 -13.95 11.33
N TYR A 59 -6.42 -13.45 11.13
CA TYR A 59 -6.84 -12.14 11.61
C TYR A 59 -7.76 -12.23 12.83
N HIS A 60 -7.62 -11.25 13.71
CA HIS A 60 -8.33 -11.14 14.97
C HIS A 60 -9.11 -9.82 14.98
N ALA A 61 -10.36 -9.88 15.44
CA ALA A 61 -11.15 -8.68 15.75
C ALA A 61 -10.81 -8.17 17.16
N ARG A 62 -11.17 -6.92 17.47
CA ARG A 62 -10.78 -6.26 18.74
C ARG A 62 -11.26 -7.00 20.00
N ASP A 63 -12.36 -7.71 19.89
CA ASP A 63 -12.98 -8.54 20.91
C ASP A 63 -12.30 -9.92 21.09
N CYS A 64 -11.40 -10.31 20.18
CA CYS A 64 -10.63 -11.52 20.30
C CYS A 64 -9.52 -11.36 21.37
N GLU A 65 -9.40 -12.34 22.28
CA GLU A 65 -8.34 -12.36 23.30
C GLU A 65 -6.93 -12.25 22.70
N PHE A 66 -6.71 -12.86 21.52
CA PHE A 66 -5.42 -12.80 20.82
C PHE A 66 -5.23 -11.59 19.90
N TYR A 67 -6.10 -10.57 19.97
CA TYR A 67 -6.00 -9.37 19.12
C TYR A 67 -4.64 -8.67 19.21
N ASN A 68 -4.06 -8.61 20.41
CA ASN A 68 -2.74 -8.02 20.67
C ASN A 68 -1.63 -9.08 20.78
N GLY A 69 -1.79 -10.20 20.06
CA GLY A 69 -0.81 -11.28 20.04
C GLY A 69 0.58 -10.83 19.57
N LYS A 70 1.63 -11.48 20.08
CA LYS A 70 3.02 -11.15 19.71
C LYS A 70 3.32 -11.60 18.28
N GLY A 71 4.08 -10.80 17.54
CA GLY A 71 4.56 -11.16 16.19
C GLY A 71 4.51 -9.99 15.21
N ARG A 72 4.70 -10.29 13.92
CA ARG A 72 4.48 -9.31 12.85
C ARG A 72 2.99 -9.18 12.57
N ILE A 73 2.41 -8.06 12.98
CA ILE A 73 0.99 -7.73 12.81
C ILE A 73 0.82 -6.82 11.59
N VAL A 74 -0.23 -7.06 10.81
CA VAL A 74 -0.74 -6.17 9.78
C VAL A 74 -2.17 -5.78 10.13
N GLU A 75 -2.53 -4.52 9.92
CA GLU A 75 -3.88 -4.02 10.18
C GLU A 75 -4.73 -4.08 8.90
N PHE A 76 -5.96 -4.55 9.03
CA PHE A 76 -6.94 -4.56 7.93
C PHE A 76 -8.15 -3.70 8.30
N PRO A 77 -8.71 -2.96 7.33
CA PRO A 77 -9.92 -2.16 7.55
C PRO A 77 -11.18 -3.02 7.72
N GLY A 78 -11.14 -4.30 7.32
CA GLY A 78 -12.27 -5.20 7.43
C GLY A 78 -11.95 -6.65 7.04
N PRO A 79 -12.91 -7.57 7.28
CA PRO A 79 -12.73 -9.00 7.03
C PRO A 79 -12.44 -9.31 5.55
N ARG A 80 -13.11 -8.59 4.65
CA ARG A 80 -13.00 -8.79 3.21
C ARG A 80 -11.60 -8.50 2.69
N GLU A 81 -10.95 -7.46 3.21
CA GLU A 81 -9.58 -7.09 2.85
C GLU A 81 -8.58 -8.10 3.41
N ALA A 82 -8.80 -8.57 4.64
CA ALA A 82 -7.97 -9.60 5.25
C ALA A 82 -8.05 -10.93 4.46
N GLU A 83 -9.25 -11.36 4.09
CA GLU A 83 -9.47 -12.58 3.30
C GLU A 83 -8.87 -12.48 1.91
N ARG A 84 -9.00 -11.32 1.24
CA ARG A 84 -8.33 -11.05 -0.05
C ARG A 84 -6.81 -11.10 0.07
N ALA A 85 -6.26 -10.68 1.22
CA ALA A 85 -4.83 -10.78 1.51
C ALA A 85 -4.37 -12.21 1.90
N GLY A 86 -5.29 -13.19 1.88
CA GLY A 86 -5.02 -14.60 2.19
C GLY A 86 -5.02 -14.92 3.68
N PHE A 87 -5.62 -14.06 4.52
CA PHE A 87 -5.77 -14.29 5.95
C PHE A 87 -7.11 -14.95 6.24
N ARG A 88 -7.13 -15.80 7.26
CA ARG A 88 -8.31 -16.52 7.73
C ARG A 88 -8.85 -15.90 9.02
N PRO A 89 -10.16 -15.97 9.29
CA PRO A 89 -10.70 -15.53 10.57
C PRO A 89 -10.18 -16.39 11.72
N CYS A 90 -10.04 -15.77 12.88
CA CYS A 90 -9.87 -16.49 14.14
C CYS A 90 -11.11 -17.36 14.42
N LYS A 91 -10.92 -18.53 15.04
CA LYS A 91 -11.97 -19.52 15.29
C LYS A 91 -12.53 -19.49 16.73
N ILE A 92 -12.15 -18.49 17.52
CA ILE A 92 -12.61 -18.36 18.91
C ILE A 92 -14.11 -18.04 18.92
#